data_AF-A0A3N5Q1J9-F1
#
_entry.id   AF-A0A3N5Q1J9-F1
#
_cell.length_a   1.000
_cell.length_b   1.000
_cell.length_c   1.000
_cell.angle_alpha   90.00
_cell.angle_beta   90.00
_cell.angle_gamma   90.00
#
_symmetry.space_group_name_H-M   'P 1'
#
loop_
_entity.id
_entity.type
_entity.pdbx_description
1 polymer ?
#
loop_
_entity_poly.entity_id
_entity_poly.type
_entity_poly.pdbx_seq_one_letter_code
_entity_poly.pdbx_strand_id
1 'polypeptide(L)'
;MLVLEKNAQSEFTEELVKLYGNNRSSLLEILQAIQKRYNYISDFAQQEVARLLNIHPVEVYSIISFYSFLHSKPRGRNIIRLCRTISCNIKGQKNIEDAVTKELGINFGETTKDRRITLEFTNCLGMCDVAPAMLVNERVYTKIDPETAVNILKEIK
;
A
#
# COMPACT_ATOMS: atom_id res chain seq x y z
N MET A 1 -23.05 4.38 14.80
CA MET A 1 -21.82 4.87 14.16
C MET A 1 -21.34 3.91 13.05
N LEU A 2 -21.16 2.61 13.33
CA LEU A 2 -20.75 1.59 12.33
C LEU A 2 -21.68 1.41 11.11
N VAL A 3 -22.98 1.66 11.25
CA VAL A 3 -23.95 1.49 10.14
C VAL A 3 -23.81 2.60 9.10
N LEU A 4 -23.56 3.84 9.54
CA LEU A 4 -23.40 4.99 8.64
C LEU A 4 -22.14 4.86 7.77
N GLU A 5 -21.03 4.39 8.35
CA GLU A 5 -19.79 4.15 7.61
C GLU A 5 -19.94 3.04 6.57
N LYS A 6 -20.64 1.95 6.92
CA LYS A 6 -20.93 0.86 5.99
C LYS A 6 -21.82 1.33 4.83
N ASN A 7 -22.85 2.12 5.12
CA ASN A 7 -23.73 2.67 4.09
C ASN A 7 -22.96 3.58 3.12
N ALA A 8 -22.13 4.50 3.64
CA ALA A 8 -21.29 5.36 2.81
C ALA A 8 -20.28 4.58 1.95
N GLN A 9 -19.77 3.46 2.47
CA GLN A 9 -18.87 2.58 1.73
C GLN A 9 -19.61 1.78 0.63
N SER A 10 -20.84 1.33 0.90
CA SER A 10 -21.71 0.73 -0.12
C SER A 10 -22.02 1.71 -1.25
N GLU A 11 -22.47 2.92 -0.92
CA GLU A 11 -22.74 3.98 -1.90
C GLU A 11 -21.52 4.27 -2.78
N PHE A 12 -20.34 4.42 -2.16
CA PHE A 12 -19.11 4.61 -2.93
C PHE A 12 -18.77 3.43 -3.84
N THR A 13 -18.98 2.19 -3.38
CA THR A 13 -18.71 1.00 -4.19
C THR A 13 -19.66 0.94 -5.39
N GLU A 14 -20.92 1.31 -5.20
CA GLU A 14 -21.89 1.41 -6.29
C GLU A 14 -21.51 2.47 -7.34
N GLU A 15 -20.99 3.62 -6.90
CA GLU A 15 -20.45 4.64 -7.80
C GLU A 15 -19.27 4.10 -8.64
N LEU A 16 -18.35 3.37 -8.01
CA LEU A 16 -17.21 2.77 -8.70
C LEU A 16 -17.65 1.72 -9.72
N VAL A 17 -18.65 0.90 -9.40
CA VAL A 17 -19.20 -0.10 -10.34
C VAL A 17 -19.90 0.58 -11.51
N LYS A 18 -20.58 1.71 -11.30
CA LYS A 18 -21.15 2.51 -12.41
C LYS A 18 -20.05 3.11 -13.29
N LEU A 19 -18.93 3.53 -12.71
CA LEU A 19 -17.82 4.17 -13.42
C LEU A 19 -16.99 3.17 -14.23
N TYR A 20 -16.59 2.05 -13.61
CA TYR A 20 -15.67 1.09 -14.20
C TYR A 20 -16.38 -0.11 -14.86
N GLY A 21 -17.66 -0.30 -14.59
CA GLY A 21 -18.45 -1.44 -15.08
C GLY A 21 -18.61 -2.54 -14.03
N ASN A 22 -19.54 -3.46 -14.32
CA ASN A 22 -19.96 -4.53 -13.41
C ASN A 22 -19.37 -5.91 -13.77
N ASN A 23 -18.21 -5.93 -14.42
CA ASN A 23 -17.56 -7.16 -14.88
C ASN A 23 -16.31 -7.47 -14.06
N ARG A 24 -15.81 -8.70 -14.19
CA ARG A 24 -14.63 -9.18 -13.46
C ARG A 24 -13.36 -8.36 -13.77
N SER A 25 -13.26 -7.77 -14.97
CA SER A 25 -12.11 -6.94 -15.33
C SER A 25 -12.00 -5.67 -14.50
N SER A 26 -13.12 -5.08 -14.06
CA SER A 26 -13.15 -3.84 -13.26
C SER A 26 -12.77 -4.04 -11.78
N LEU A 27 -12.61 -5.29 -11.34
CA LEU A 27 -12.40 -5.64 -9.94
C LEU A 27 -11.14 -4.99 -9.37
N LEU A 28 -10.04 -4.97 -10.13
CA LEU A 28 -8.77 -4.42 -9.65
C LEU A 28 -8.87 -2.90 -9.43
N GLU A 29 -9.47 -2.18 -10.36
CA GLU A 29 -9.66 -0.72 -10.30
C GLU A 29 -10.57 -0.34 -9.13
N ILE A 30 -11.66 -1.07 -8.92
CA ILE A 30 -12.58 -0.86 -7.81
C ILE A 30 -11.84 -1.06 -6.47
N LEU A 31 -11.08 -2.14 -6.33
CA LEU A 31 -10.33 -2.42 -5.11
C LEU A 31 -9.24 -1.38 -4.84
N GLN A 32 -8.55 -0.90 -5.88
CA GLN A 32 -7.58 0.19 -5.75
C GLN A 32 -8.24 1.49 -5.28
N ALA A 33 -9.41 1.84 -5.83
CA ALA A 33 -10.14 3.04 -5.44
C ALA A 33 -10.66 2.97 -4.00
N ILE A 34 -11.17 1.80 -3.57
CA ILE A 34 -11.55 1.55 -2.17
C ILE A 34 -10.35 1.71 -1.25
N GLN A 35 -9.22 1.08 -1.56
CA GLN A 35 -8.02 1.21 -0.75
C GLN A 35 -7.51 2.65 -0.69
N LYS A 36 -7.58 3.40 -1.79
CA LYS A 36 -7.18 4.82 -1.82
C LYS A 36 -8.02 5.68 -0.88
N ARG A 37 -9.32 5.39 -0.76
CA ARG A 37 -10.24 6.13 0.13
C ARG A 37 -10.14 5.71 1.59
N TYR A 38 -9.99 4.40 1.85
CA TYR A 38 -10.10 3.83 3.20
C TYR A 38 -8.77 3.30 3.77
N ASN A 39 -7.66 3.44 3.04
CA ASN A 39 -6.31 2.91 3.31
C ASN A 39 -6.15 1.38 3.30
N TYR A 40 -7.24 0.62 3.34
CA TYR A 40 -7.24 -0.84 3.24
C TYR A 40 -8.60 -1.35 2.75
N ILE A 41 -8.67 -2.62 2.40
CA ILE A 41 -9.88 -3.27 1.88
C ILE A 41 -10.48 -4.16 2.98
N SER A 42 -11.47 -3.63 3.69
CA SER A 42 -12.16 -4.36 4.77
C SER A 42 -12.94 -5.56 4.24
N ASP A 43 -13.19 -6.56 5.10
CA ASP A 43 -14.00 -7.73 4.72
C ASP A 43 -15.41 -7.34 4.24
N PHE A 44 -15.98 -6.28 4.81
CA PHE A 44 -17.23 -5.69 4.35
C PHE A 44 -17.12 -5.20 2.90
N ALA A 45 -16.05 -4.46 2.57
CA ALA A 45 -15.81 -3.99 1.20
C ALA A 45 -15.66 -5.16 0.22
N GLN A 46 -14.96 -6.23 0.63
CA GLN A 46 -14.78 -7.42 -0.21
C GLN A 46 -16.12 -8.09 -0.54
N GLN A 47 -16.98 -8.25 0.47
CA GLN A 47 -18.32 -8.82 0.29
C GLN A 47 -19.19 -7.94 -0.60
N GLU A 48 -19.13 -6.63 -0.41
CA GLU A 48 -19.96 -5.69 -1.17
C GLU A 48 -19.54 -5.62 -2.64
N VAL A 49 -18.24 -5.61 -2.92
CA VAL A 49 -17.72 -5.70 -4.29
C VAL A 49 -18.12 -7.02 -4.94
N ALA A 50 -18.01 -8.15 -4.22
CA ALA A 50 -18.42 -9.46 -4.74
C ALA A 50 -19.91 -9.49 -5.09
N ARG A 51 -20.76 -8.90 -4.23
CA ARG A 51 -22.21 -8.76 -4.45
C ARG A 51 -22.52 -7.93 -5.70
N LEU A 52 -21.88 -6.77 -5.85
CA LEU A 52 -22.16 -5.84 -6.94
C LEU A 52 -21.64 -6.33 -8.30
N LEU A 53 -20.52 -7.05 -8.31
CA LEU A 53 -19.96 -7.66 -9.54
C LEU A 53 -20.54 -9.05 -9.83
N ASN A 54 -21.39 -9.58 -8.94
CA ASN A 54 -21.98 -10.92 -9.04
C ASN A 54 -20.92 -12.03 -9.22
N ILE A 55 -19.87 -11.99 -8.39
CA ILE A 55 -18.77 -12.96 -8.36
C ILE A 55 -18.64 -13.61 -6.98
N HIS A 56 -17.90 -14.71 -6.89
CA HIS A 56 -17.68 -15.36 -5.60
C HIS A 56 -16.71 -14.53 -4.73
N PRO A 57 -16.95 -14.32 -3.41
CA PRO A 57 -16.04 -13.57 -2.54
C PRO A 57 -14.60 -14.07 -2.52
N VAL A 58 -14.40 -15.37 -2.78
CA VAL A 58 -13.07 -15.99 -2.91
C VAL A 58 -12.27 -15.36 -4.05
N GLU A 59 -12.91 -14.98 -5.17
CA GLU A 59 -12.20 -14.32 -6.28
C GLU A 59 -11.64 -12.96 -5.86
N VAL A 60 -12.42 -12.19 -5.09
CA VAL A 60 -11.98 -10.91 -4.53
C VAL A 60 -10.78 -11.12 -3.60
N TYR A 61 -10.88 -12.11 -2.71
CA TYR A 61 -9.78 -12.46 -1.80
C TYR A 61 -8.52 -12.93 -2.56
N SER A 62 -8.69 -13.70 -3.64
CA SER A 62 -7.58 -14.14 -4.50
C SER A 62 -6.85 -12.95 -5.13
N ILE A 63 -7.58 -11.93 -5.62
CA ILE A 63 -6.94 -10.73 -6.18
C ILE A 63 -6.20 -9.94 -5.10
N ILE A 64 -6.81 -9.75 -3.93
CA ILE A 64 -6.19 -9.01 -2.81
C ILE A 64 -4.93 -9.73 -2.32
N SER A 65 -4.93 -11.06 -2.26
CA SER A 65 -3.77 -11.83 -1.83
C SER A 65 -2.68 -11.95 -2.91
N PHE A 66 -3.04 -11.83 -4.19
CA PHE A 66 -2.10 -11.90 -5.30
C PHE A 66 -1.33 -10.59 -5.51
N TYR A 67 -2.01 -9.44 -5.51
CA TYR A 67 -1.36 -8.15 -5.76
C TYR A 67 -0.76 -7.58 -4.48
N SER A 68 0.57 -7.49 -4.43
CA SER A 68 1.32 -7.05 -3.25
C SER A 68 1.02 -5.63 -2.79
N PHE A 69 0.43 -4.78 -3.63
CA PHE A 69 0.04 -3.41 -3.28
C PHE A 69 -1.38 -3.30 -2.73
N LEU A 70 -2.16 -4.39 -2.75
CA LEU A 70 -3.48 -4.46 -2.11
C LEU A 70 -3.37 -5.09 -0.72
N HIS A 71 -4.15 -4.56 0.22
CA HIS A 71 -4.04 -4.93 1.62
C HIS A 71 -5.41 -5.03 2.28
N SER A 72 -5.71 -6.17 2.89
CA SER A 72 -6.95 -6.41 3.64
C SER A 72 -6.89 -5.96 5.10
N LYS A 73 -5.68 -5.66 5.61
CA LYS A 73 -5.47 -5.23 7.00
C LYS A 73 -5.20 -3.73 7.05
N PRO A 74 -5.64 -3.03 8.12
CA PRO A 74 -5.30 -1.62 8.33
C PRO A 74 -3.78 -1.42 8.31
N ARG A 75 -3.36 -0.36 7.63
CA ARG A 75 -1.96 0.04 7.53
C ARG A 75 -1.76 1.46 8.03
N GLY A 76 -0.49 1.82 8.18
CA GLY A 76 -0.09 3.18 8.44
C GLY A 76 -0.58 4.11 7.34
N ARG A 77 -0.89 5.35 7.70
CA ARG A 77 -1.28 6.40 6.73
C ARG A 77 -0.25 6.58 5.61
N ASN A 78 1.03 6.36 5.92
CA ASN A 78 2.13 6.44 4.98
C ASN A 78 2.80 5.07 4.84
N ILE A 79 2.87 4.57 3.61
CA ILE A 79 3.53 3.30 3.30
C ILE A 79 4.88 3.62 2.66
N ILE A 80 5.96 3.16 3.29
CA ILE A 80 7.33 3.38 2.86
C ILE A 80 7.87 2.06 2.35
N ARG A 81 8.25 2.04 1.08
CA ARG A 81 8.71 0.84 0.38
C ARG A 81 10.15 1.01 -0.05
N LEU A 82 11.05 0.20 0.49
CA LEU A 82 12.46 0.20 0.12
C LEU A 82 12.74 -0.89 -0.93
N CYS A 83 13.39 -0.52 -2.03
CA CYS A 83 13.73 -1.46 -3.10
C CYS A 83 14.79 -2.45 -2.63
N ARG A 84 14.49 -3.75 -2.62
CA ARG A 84 15.39 -4.83 -2.17
C ARG A 84 15.94 -5.67 -3.34
N THR A 85 16.28 -5.01 -4.44
CA THR A 85 16.95 -5.66 -5.58
C THR A 85 18.47 -5.57 -5.48
N ILE A 86 19.17 -6.43 -6.23
CA ILE A 86 20.64 -6.52 -6.20
C ILE A 86 21.33 -5.17 -6.46
N SER A 87 20.80 -4.36 -7.40
CA SER A 87 21.36 -3.05 -7.74
C SER A 87 21.32 -2.08 -6.55
N CYS A 88 20.20 -2.05 -5.81
CA CYS A 88 20.08 -1.22 -4.60
C CYS A 88 20.93 -1.80 -3.46
N ASN A 89 21.00 -3.12 -3.34
CA ASN A 89 21.79 -3.79 -2.31
C ASN A 89 23.29 -3.47 -2.43
N ILE A 90 23.87 -3.58 -3.62
CA ILE A 90 25.27 -3.23 -3.90
C ILE A 90 25.54 -1.75 -3.63
N LYS A 91 24.54 -0.88 -3.84
CA LYS A 91 24.63 0.57 -3.59
C LYS A 91 24.39 0.97 -2.12
N GLY A 92 24.36 0.01 -1.19
CA GLY A 92 24.30 0.30 0.25
C GLY A 92 22.89 0.42 0.83
N GLN A 93 21.88 -0.21 0.20
CA GLN A 93 20.51 -0.25 0.72
C GLN A 93 20.40 -0.75 2.17
N LYS A 94 21.30 -1.65 2.60
CA LYS A 94 21.32 -2.15 3.98
C LYS A 94 21.55 -1.02 5.00
N ASN A 95 22.42 -0.08 4.70
CA ASN A 95 22.69 1.05 5.60
C ASN A 95 21.45 1.96 5.75
N ILE A 96 20.65 2.07 4.68
CA ILE A 96 19.39 2.81 4.69
C ILE A 96 18.34 2.06 5.53
N GLU A 97 18.23 0.75 5.33
CA GLU A 97 17.35 -0.11 6.12
C GLU A 97 17.64 0.01 7.63
N ASP A 98 18.91 -0.07 8.03
CA ASP A 98 19.33 0.05 9.43
C ASP A 98 18.99 1.44 10.00
N ALA A 99 19.23 2.51 9.23
CA ALA A 99 18.91 3.88 9.65
C ALA A 99 17.41 4.12 9.82
N VAL A 100 16.60 3.65 8.87
CA VAL A 100 15.12 3.77 8.91
C VAL A 100 14.55 2.97 10.08
N THR A 101 15.03 1.74 10.28
CA THR A 101 14.61 0.86 11.38
C THR A 101 14.95 1.49 12.73
N LYS A 102 16.14 2.08 12.87
CA LYS A 102 16.58 2.77 14.09
C LYS A 102 15.75 4.02 14.39
N GLU A 103 15.41 4.82 13.39
CA GLU A 103 14.62 6.05 13.56
C GLU A 103 13.16 5.77 13.96
N LEU A 104 12.54 4.73 13.37
CA LEU A 104 11.13 4.42 13.63
C LEU A 104 10.91 3.39 14.74
N GLY A 105 11.93 2.62 15.10
CA GLY A 105 11.85 1.57 16.11
C GLY A 105 10.96 0.39 15.71
N ILE A 106 10.77 0.17 14.40
CA ILE A 106 10.01 -0.95 13.82
C ILE A 106 10.79 -1.55 12.65
N ASN A 107 10.56 -2.83 12.38
CA ASN A 107 11.19 -3.54 11.27
C ASN A 107 10.40 -3.41 9.95
N PHE A 108 11.04 -3.76 8.85
CA PHE A 108 10.35 -3.91 7.57
C PHE A 108 9.32 -5.05 7.64
N GLY A 109 8.08 -4.75 7.26
CA GLY A 109 6.90 -5.59 7.42
C GLY A 109 5.99 -5.15 8.57
N GLU A 110 6.43 -4.21 9.40
CA GLU A 110 5.69 -3.71 10.56
C GLU A 110 5.09 -2.32 10.33
N THR A 111 4.20 -1.93 11.24
CA THR A 111 3.55 -0.62 11.27
C THR A 111 3.76 0.00 12.64
N THR A 112 4.00 1.31 12.68
CA THR A 112 4.22 2.05 13.93
C THR A 112 2.98 2.00 14.82
N LYS A 113 3.18 2.08 16.15
CA LYS A 113 2.10 2.00 17.15
C LYS A 113 1.01 3.07 16.97
N ASP A 114 1.40 4.24 16.46
CA ASP A 114 0.52 5.36 16.16
C ASP A 114 -0.21 5.24 14.81
N ARG A 115 0.00 4.14 14.07
CA ARG A 115 -0.56 3.87 12.74
C ARG A 115 -0.29 4.98 11.72
N ARG A 116 0.84 5.68 11.85
CA ARG A 116 1.25 6.69 10.86
C ARG A 116 2.09 6.10 9.74
N ILE A 117 2.98 5.15 10.02
CA ILE A 117 3.97 4.66 9.07
C ILE A 117 3.98 3.14 9.02
N THR A 118 3.96 2.56 7.82
CA THR A 118 4.24 1.15 7.55
C THR A 118 5.53 1.03 6.73
N LEU A 119 6.45 0.17 7.17
CA LEU A 119 7.67 -0.15 6.43
C LEU A 119 7.50 -1.42 5.63
N GLU A 120 7.90 -1.43 4.37
CA GLU A 120 7.87 -2.61 3.51
C GLU A 120 9.06 -2.70 2.58
N PHE A 121 9.40 -3.93 2.21
CA PHE A 121 10.24 -4.13 1.04
C PHE A 121 9.38 -4.16 -0.21
N THR A 122 9.94 -3.61 -1.27
CA THR A 122 9.41 -3.77 -2.62
C THR A 122 10.49 -4.33 -3.53
N ASN A 123 10.04 -4.92 -4.63
CA ASN A 123 10.91 -5.35 -5.72
C ASN A 123 11.40 -4.11 -6.50
N CYS A 124 11.88 -4.33 -7.72
CA CYS A 124 12.42 -3.27 -8.56
C CYS A 124 11.42 -2.11 -8.74
N LEU A 125 11.88 -0.89 -8.50
CA LEU A 125 11.13 0.34 -8.78
C LEU A 125 11.44 0.94 -10.17
N GLY A 126 12.25 0.26 -10.98
CA GLY A 126 12.69 0.75 -12.30
C GLY A 126 13.80 1.82 -12.25
N MET A 127 14.28 2.19 -11.05
CA MET A 127 15.26 3.25 -10.83
C MET A 127 16.67 2.70 -10.57
N CYS A 128 17.09 1.71 -11.36
CA CYS A 128 18.35 0.98 -11.12
C CYS A 128 19.61 1.82 -11.43
N ASP A 129 19.51 2.75 -12.38
CA ASP A 129 20.55 3.70 -12.80
C ASP A 129 20.83 4.77 -11.72
N VAL A 130 19.81 5.12 -10.94
CA VAL A 130 19.86 6.09 -9.86
C VAL A 130 19.60 5.46 -8.47
N ALA A 131 19.99 4.19 -8.31
CA ALA A 131 19.89 3.47 -7.05
C ALA A 131 20.78 4.08 -5.94
N PRO A 132 20.44 3.90 -4.65
CA PRO A 132 19.26 3.21 -4.11
C PRO A 132 17.95 4.00 -4.30
N ALA A 133 16.82 3.30 -4.28
CA ALA A 133 15.50 3.89 -4.48
C ALA A 133 14.50 3.46 -3.39
N MET A 134 13.62 4.39 -3.03
CA MET A 134 12.55 4.22 -2.05
C MET A 134 11.28 4.87 -2.59
N LEU A 135 10.13 4.29 -2.27
CA LEU A 135 8.82 4.80 -2.64
C LEU A 135 8.04 5.12 -1.35
N VAL A 136 7.66 6.37 -1.18
CA VAL A 136 6.74 6.77 -0.11
C VAL A 136 5.37 7.02 -0.74
N ASN A 137 4.40 6.18 -0.42
CA ASN A 137 3.08 6.17 -1.05
C ASN A 137 3.21 6.06 -2.58
N GLU A 138 2.99 7.16 -3.31
CA GLU A 138 3.12 7.25 -4.78
C GLU A 138 4.37 8.04 -5.22
N ARG A 139 5.17 8.57 -4.29
CA ARG A 139 6.32 9.45 -4.57
C ARG A 139 7.63 8.68 -4.51
N VAL A 140 8.35 8.65 -5.63
CA VAL A 140 9.64 7.96 -5.76
C VAL A 140 10.78 8.88 -5.33
N TYR A 141 11.67 8.36 -4.49
CA TYR A 141 12.93 8.97 -4.07
C TYR A 141 14.10 8.11 -4.57
N THR A 142 15.09 8.76 -5.17
CA THR A 142 16.25 8.11 -5.80
C THR A 142 17.55 8.70 -5.27
N LYS A 143 18.69 8.01 -5.47
CA LYS A 143 20.00 8.40 -4.93
C LYS A 143 19.95 8.67 -3.43
N ILE A 144 19.12 7.92 -2.72
CA ILE A 144 18.95 8.10 -1.28
C ILE A 144 20.17 7.55 -0.53
N ASP A 145 20.53 8.25 0.53
CA ASP A 145 21.50 7.83 1.53
C ASP A 145 20.80 7.71 2.90
N PRO A 146 21.45 7.17 3.94
CA PRO A 146 20.85 7.03 5.27
C PRO A 146 20.33 8.34 5.89
N GLU A 147 21.01 9.47 5.68
CA GLU A 147 20.61 10.77 6.23
C GLU A 147 19.39 11.31 5.49
N THR A 148 19.43 11.28 4.15
CA THR A 148 18.32 11.68 3.29
C THR A 148 17.08 10.84 3.57
N ALA A 149 17.24 9.53 3.78
CA ALA A 149 16.14 8.65 4.16
C ALA A 149 15.49 9.08 5.48
N VAL A 150 16.29 9.35 6.53
CA VAL A 150 15.78 9.83 7.82
C VAL A 150 15.13 11.21 7.72
N ASN A 151 15.66 12.10 6.88
CA ASN A 151 15.04 13.41 6.65
C ASN A 151 13.66 13.29 5.99
N ILE A 152 13.52 12.42 4.98
CA ILE A 152 12.23 12.11 4.36
C ILE A 152 11.24 11.60 5.43
N LEU A 153 11.66 10.72 6.34
CA LEU A 153 10.81 10.22 7.42
C LEU A 153 10.29 11.36 8.32
N LYS A 154 11.14 12.34 8.64
CA LYS A 154 10.78 13.48 9.50
C LYS A 154 9.76 14.41 8.85
N GLU A 155 9.80 14.57 7.52
CA GLU A 155 8.81 15.37 6.78
C GLU A 155 7.42 14.73 6.77
N ILE A 156 7.35 13.40 6.90
CA ILE A 156 6.12 12.61 6.76
C ILE A 156 5.47 12.30 8.13
N LYS A 157 6.27 12.37 9.21
CA LYS A 157 5.86 12.03 10.58
C LYS A 157 4.80 12.98 11.13
#